data_AF-A0A527YPK7-F1
#
_entry.id   AF-A0A527YPK7-F1
#
_cell.length_a   1.000
_cell.length_b   1.000
_cell.length_c   1.000
_cell.angle_alpha   90.00
_cell.angle_beta   90.00
_cell.angle_gamma   90.00
#
_symmetry.space_group_name_H-M   'P 1'
#
loop_
_entity.id
_entity.type
_entity.pdbx_description
1 polymer ?
#
loop_
_entity_poly.entity_id
_entity_poly.type
_entity_poly.pdbx_seq_one_letter_code
_entity_poly.pdbx_strand_id
1 'polypeptide(L)'
;VTRACLRLHPKPATEVNAFCALASLDAAIALLALLRQKLGPLLSAYEVNFEPLYGAMIAGMDAPAPLPVGSPVYVLAEIQGSEPDRDGERFAAVLMQAV
;
A
#
# COMPACT_ATOMS: atom_id res chain seq x y z
N VAL A 1 -2.49 8.28 -31.00
CA VAL A 1 -2.13 6.84 -31.07
C VAL A 1 -3.30 6.09 -31.68
N THR A 2 -3.12 5.30 -32.74
CA THR A 2 -4.23 4.57 -33.40
C THR A 2 -4.24 3.06 -33.11
N ARG A 3 -3.09 2.47 -32.74
CA ARG A 3 -2.97 1.08 -32.25
C ARG A 3 -1.77 0.96 -31.29
N ALA A 4 -1.85 0.01 -30.36
CA ALA A 4 -0.74 -0.42 -29.50
C ALA A 4 -0.80 -1.94 -29.30
N CYS A 5 0.37 -2.60 -29.24
CA CYS A 5 0.50 -3.99 -28.85
C CYS A 5 1.25 -4.02 -27.52
N LEU A 6 0.63 -4.55 -26.47
CA LEU A 6 1.14 -4.52 -25.09
C LEU A 6 1.54 -5.92 -24.63
N ARG A 7 2.60 -6.01 -23.83
CA ARG A 7 3.00 -7.25 -23.16
C ARG A 7 2.09 -7.47 -21.96
N LEU A 8 1.60 -8.70 -21.81
CA LEU A 8 0.87 -9.14 -20.62
C LEU A 8 1.81 -9.86 -19.65
N HIS A 9 1.42 -9.87 -18.38
CA HIS A 9 2.08 -10.59 -17.30
C HIS A 9 1.10 -11.63 -16.70
N PRO A 10 1.59 -12.75 -16.15
CA PRO A 10 0.74 -13.70 -15.43
C PRO A 10 0.02 -13.03 -14.26
N LYS A 11 -1.20 -13.49 -13.97
CA LYS A 11 -1.93 -13.08 -12.77
C LYS A 11 -1.19 -13.56 -11.51
N PRO A 12 -0.97 -12.71 -10.49
CA PRO A 12 -0.44 -13.14 -9.20
C PRO A 12 -1.33 -14.21 -8.53
N ALA A 13 -0.73 -15.09 -7.73
CA ALA A 13 -1.53 -16.05 -6.94
C ALA A 13 -2.06 -15.41 -5.65
N THR A 14 -1.40 -14.36 -5.18
CA THR A 14 -1.75 -13.61 -3.97
C THR A 14 -1.69 -12.11 -4.25
N GLU A 15 -2.62 -11.39 -3.62
CA GLU A 15 -2.66 -9.92 -3.60
C GLU A 15 -2.99 -9.55 -2.15
N VAL A 16 -2.09 -8.85 -1.46
CA VAL A 16 -2.28 -8.48 -0.05
C VAL A 16 -2.08 -6.98 0.11
N ASN A 17 -3.08 -6.33 0.72
CA ASN A 17 -3.16 -4.89 0.86
C ASN A 17 -3.05 -4.47 2.33
N ALA A 18 -2.35 -3.36 2.59
CA ALA A 18 -2.28 -2.71 3.89
C ALA A 18 -2.58 -1.22 3.72
N PHE A 19 -3.47 -0.71 4.57
CA PHE A 19 -3.74 0.71 4.67
C PHE A 19 -3.21 1.22 6.00
N CYS A 20 -2.29 2.19 5.95
CA CYS A 20 -1.52 2.65 7.10
C CYS A 20 -1.71 4.15 7.32
N ALA A 21 -1.92 4.55 8.56
CA ALA A 21 -1.88 5.96 8.98
C ALA A 21 -0.51 6.26 9.61
N LEU A 22 0.12 7.35 9.20
CA LEU A 22 1.50 7.69 9.54
C LEU A 22 1.63 9.13 10.03
N ALA A 23 2.58 9.34 10.93
CA ALA A 23 2.76 10.63 11.61
C ALA A 23 3.44 11.71 10.75
N SER A 24 4.06 11.36 9.61
CA SER A 24 4.74 12.31 8.74
C SER A 24 5.07 11.73 7.36
N LEU A 25 5.48 12.59 6.42
CA LEU A 25 6.04 12.17 5.13
C LEU A 25 7.35 11.40 5.31
N ASP A 26 8.21 11.80 6.25
CA ASP A 26 9.45 11.08 6.54
C ASP A 26 9.18 9.64 7.00
N ALA A 27 8.13 9.43 7.80
CA ALA A 27 7.69 8.09 8.20
C ALA A 27 7.22 7.25 6.99
N ALA A 28 6.51 7.86 6.03
CA ALA A 28 6.13 7.18 4.79
C ALA A 28 7.35 6.83 3.92
N ILE A 29 8.31 7.73 3.78
CA ILE A 29 9.56 7.45 3.03
C ILE A 29 10.35 6.32 3.71
N ALA A 30 10.47 6.35 5.04
CA ALA A 30 11.15 5.31 5.81
C ALA A 30 10.45 3.95 5.64
N LEU A 31 9.11 3.93 5.69
CA LEU A 31 8.32 2.72 5.45
C LEU A 31 8.54 2.18 4.03
N LEU A 32 8.51 3.02 3.00
CA LEU A 32 8.79 2.59 1.63
C LEU A 32 10.18 1.97 1.49
N ALA A 33 11.20 2.58 2.13
CA ALA A 33 12.55 2.05 2.12
C ALA A 33 12.62 0.66 2.79
N LEU A 34 11.97 0.48 3.94
CA LEU A 34 11.87 -0.79 4.63
C LEU A 34 11.17 -1.86 3.78
N LEU A 35 9.99 -1.54 3.21
CA LEU A 35 9.22 -2.47 2.39
C LEU A 35 10.01 -2.91 1.16
N ARG A 36 10.67 -1.98 0.47
CA ARG A 36 11.55 -2.31 -0.65
C ARG A 36 12.71 -3.21 -0.24
N GLN A 37 13.33 -2.94 0.91
CA GLN A 37 14.45 -3.73 1.40
C GLN A 37 14.02 -5.17 1.75
N LYS A 38 12.84 -5.35 2.36
CA LYS A 38 12.41 -6.65 2.92
C LYS A 38 11.54 -7.49 1.99
N LEU A 39 10.80 -6.85 1.08
CA LEU A 39 9.83 -7.49 0.17
C LEU A 39 10.31 -7.46 -1.28
N GLY A 40 11.14 -6.49 -1.64
CA GLY A 40 11.76 -6.36 -2.95
C GLY A 40 10.70 -6.35 -4.06
N PRO A 41 10.76 -7.28 -5.03
CA PRO A 41 9.85 -7.31 -6.18
C PRO A 41 8.41 -7.68 -5.83
N LEU A 42 8.15 -8.17 -4.61
CA LEU A 42 6.77 -8.43 -4.18
C LEU A 42 5.98 -7.13 -3.97
N LEU A 43 6.63 -6.00 -3.67
CA LEU A 43 5.96 -4.71 -3.51
C LEU A 43 5.45 -4.22 -4.87
N SER A 44 4.14 -4.35 -5.09
CA SER A 44 3.48 -4.04 -6.36
C SER A 44 2.99 -2.59 -6.42
N ALA A 45 2.51 -2.04 -5.30
CA ALA A 45 2.03 -0.67 -5.21
C ALA A 45 2.41 -0.02 -3.87
N TYR A 46 2.62 1.29 -3.91
CA TYR A 46 2.80 2.13 -2.73
C TYR A 46 2.30 3.54 -3.06
N GLU A 47 1.11 3.87 -2.55
CA GLU A 47 0.41 5.13 -2.81
C GLU A 47 0.32 5.96 -1.54
N VAL A 48 0.57 7.26 -1.65
CA VAL A 48 0.59 8.19 -0.51
C VAL A 48 -0.53 9.20 -0.68
N ASN A 49 -1.36 9.34 0.35
CA ASN A 49 -2.40 10.35 0.46
C ASN A 49 -2.08 11.29 1.63
N PHE A 50 -2.16 12.59 1.38
CA PHE A 50 -1.88 13.62 2.38
C PHE A 50 -3.17 14.21 2.93
N GLU A 51 -3.11 14.78 4.13
CA GLU A 51 -4.12 15.74 4.56
C GLU A 51 -4.08 17.00 3.65
N PRO A 52 -5.23 17.61 3.28
CA PRO A 52 -6.61 17.27 3.64
C PRO A 52 -7.31 16.28 2.69
N LEU A 53 -6.59 15.71 1.71
CA LEU A 53 -7.19 14.91 0.63
C LEU A 53 -7.94 13.68 1.16
N TYR A 54 -7.36 12.92 2.11
CA TYR A 54 -8.04 11.75 2.66
C TYR A 54 -9.39 12.10 3.31
N GLY A 55 -9.43 13.18 4.11
CA GLY A 55 -10.67 13.65 4.73
C GLY A 55 -11.72 14.05 3.71
N ALA A 56 -11.31 14.74 2.63
CA ALA A 56 -12.20 15.10 1.53
C ALA A 56 -12.73 13.87 0.77
N MET A 57 -11.89 12.86 0.55
CA MET A 57 -12.30 11.60 -0.08
C MET A 57 -13.33 10.87 0.78
N ILE A 58 -13.07 10.70 2.08
CA ILE A 58 -13.99 10.03 3.01
C ILE A 58 -15.34 10.76 3.08
N ALA A 59 -15.34 12.10 3.11
CA ALA A 59 -16.57 12.88 3.16
C ALA A 59 -17.47 12.71 1.92
N GLY A 60 -16.89 12.33 0.77
CA GLY A 60 -17.61 12.05 -0.47
C GLY A 60 -17.98 10.58 -0.69
N MET A 61 -17.59 9.67 0.21
CA MET A 61 -17.84 8.24 0.10
C MET A 61 -19.11 7.83 0.85
N ASP A 62 -19.90 6.93 0.26
CA ASP A 62 -21.02 6.25 0.92
C ASP A 62 -20.57 4.96 1.62
N ALA A 63 -19.43 5.04 2.33
CA ALA A 63 -18.80 3.92 3.01
C ALA A 63 -18.03 4.41 4.25
N PRO A 64 -17.90 3.57 5.30
CA PRO A 64 -17.11 3.94 6.47
C PRO A 64 -15.64 4.14 6.09
N ALA A 65 -14.99 5.09 6.75
CA ALA A 65 -13.57 5.31 6.59
C ALA A 65 -12.77 4.05 7.00
N PRO A 66 -11.85 3.55 6.17
CA PRO A 66 -11.01 2.40 6.52
C PRO A 66 -10.15 2.64 7.77
N LEU A 67 -9.75 3.90 8.00
CA LEU A 67 -9.05 4.36 9.20
C LEU A 67 -9.64 5.69 9.66
N PRO A 68 -9.51 6.07 10.93
CA PRO A 68 -9.89 7.40 11.39
C PRO A 68 -9.17 8.51 10.60
N VAL A 69 -9.91 9.58 10.31
CA VAL A 69 -9.33 10.82 9.77
C VAL A 69 -8.51 11.52 10.87
N GLY A 70 -7.43 12.21 10.50
CA GLY A 70 -6.63 13.05 11.39
C GLY A 70 -5.12 12.76 11.38
N SER A 71 -4.67 11.73 10.67
CA SER A 71 -3.24 11.56 10.42
C SER A 71 -2.79 12.42 9.23
N PRO A 72 -1.57 12.99 9.26
CA PRO A 72 -1.10 13.85 8.19
C PRO A 72 -0.81 13.08 6.89
N VAL A 73 -0.50 11.78 7.00
CA VAL A 73 -0.18 10.92 5.86
C VAL A 73 -0.87 9.56 6.00
N TYR A 74 -1.44 9.08 4.89
CA TYR A 74 -2.00 7.75 4.74
C TYR A 74 -1.29 7.04 3.58
N VAL A 75 -1.06 5.74 3.73
CA VAL A 75 -0.39 4.92 2.72
C VAL A 75 -1.24 3.71 2.40
N LEU A 76 -1.45 3.45 1.10
CA LEU A 76 -1.92 2.17 0.60
C LEU A 76 -0.73 1.42 -0.01
N ALA A 77 -0.34 0.31 0.62
CA ALA A 77 0.73 -0.56 0.16
C ALA A 77 0.16 -1.92 -0.24
N GLU A 78 0.66 -2.46 -1.34
CA GLU A 78 0.25 -3.77 -1.85
C GLU A 78 1.49 -4.64 -2.12
N ILE A 79 1.36 -5.93 -1.79
CA ILE A 79 2.22 -6.96 -2.36
C ILE A 79 1.46 -7.91 -3.29
N GLN A 80 2.16 -8.38 -4.33
CA GLN A 80 1.71 -9.42 -5.23
C GLN A 80 2.73 -10.56 -5.24
N GLY A 81 2.27 -11.78 -5.01
CA GLY A 81 3.14 -12.94 -4.81
C GLY A 81 2.57 -14.25 -5.34
N SER A 82 3.19 -15.33 -4.87
CA SER A 82 2.85 -16.70 -5.27
C SER A 82 2.80 -17.69 -4.10
N GLU A 83 2.86 -17.22 -2.85
CA GLU A 83 2.88 -18.06 -1.64
C GLU A 83 1.69 -17.71 -0.72
N PRO A 84 0.46 -18.21 -0.99
CA PRO A 84 -0.76 -17.90 -0.23
C PRO A 84 -0.63 -18.01 1.29
N ASP A 85 0.07 -19.04 1.76
CA ASP A 85 0.20 -19.32 3.19
C ASP A 85 1.25 -18.43 3.89
N ARG A 86 2.03 -17.63 3.14
CA ARG A 86 3.20 -16.92 3.68
C ARG A 86 3.23 -15.44 3.37
N ASP A 87 2.69 -15.03 2.22
CA ASP A 87 2.77 -13.64 1.76
C ASP A 87 2.10 -12.68 2.74
N GLY A 88 0.92 -13.03 3.25
CA GLY A 88 0.20 -12.22 4.24
C GLY A 88 0.98 -12.06 5.55
N GLU A 89 1.46 -13.17 6.12
CA GLU A 89 2.22 -13.16 7.38
C GLU A 89 3.54 -12.40 7.22
N ARG A 90 4.25 -12.61 6.11
CA ARG A 90 5.49 -11.91 5.80
C ARG A 90 5.25 -10.41 5.68
N PHE A 91 4.19 -9.99 4.99
CA PHE A 91 3.87 -8.57 4.83
C PHE A 91 3.57 -7.91 6.17
N ALA A 92 2.69 -8.53 6.98
CA ALA A 92 2.37 -8.05 8.31
C ALA A 92 3.61 -7.96 9.21
N ALA A 93 4.48 -8.98 9.21
CA ALA A 93 5.71 -9.00 9.99
C ALA A 93 6.71 -7.91 9.60
N VAL A 94 6.75 -7.52 8.32
CA VAL A 94 7.58 -6.39 7.88
C VAL A 94 6.95 -5.05 8.29
N LEU A 95 5.64 -4.89 8.14
CA LEU A 95 4.93 -3.67 8.57
C LEU A 95 5.11 -3.40 10.07
N MET A 96 5.06 -4.44 10.91
CA MET A 96 5.28 -4.33 12.36
C MET A 96 6.68 -3.86 12.76
N GLN A 97 7.68 -3.91 11.86
CA GLN A 97 9.02 -3.37 12.12
C GLN A 97 9.08 -1.84 11.95
N ALA A 98 8.06 -1.23 11.37
CA ALA A 98 7.96 0.22 11.18
C ALA A 98 7.17 0.94 12.30
N VAL A 99 6.76 0.21 13.33
CA VAL A 99 6.05 0.72 14.52
C VAL A 99 7.04 1.24 15.55
#